data_AF-A0A0G0SQL0-F1
#
_entry.id   AF-A0A0G0SQL0-F1
#
_cell.length_a   1.000
_cell.length_b   1.000
_cell.length_c   1.000
_cell.angle_alpha   90.00
_cell.angle_beta   90.00
_cell.angle_gamma   90.00
#
_symmetry.space_group_name_H-M   'P 1'
#
loop_
_entity.id
_entity.type
_entity.pdbx_description
1 polymer ?
#
loop_
_entity_poly.entity_id
_entity_poly.type
_entity_poly.pdbx_seq_one_letter_code
_entity_poly.pdbx_strand_id
1 'polypeptide(L)'
;MLNEAKLAKDSLTHFTKEELSTLMILVQKSDSVASRDEIAQAVWGQNWLKKYSDWQIDRLIYLVRRKLSSKYTVKTIRNRGYVLISSKNTIPSTPTFPVEGTAPTQAYLEYMNNPQNPRKVLADLFSVAKKEKIILNIKRPKLILVINSFSADNVIATSRMFPGSEVYFSNFDSRALALHQHQIDKLGLPLFHAVFDDLRHSRLADATFDLIINDFRLNFNTTHSQNQQSIENIFRLLKVKGQVLVSVVIDPRFKSLRLYQPWFFVREITRSSLRGFLDDAITTVWRSPRDYTRDDVKIPKHLFAFSSRIFSASLNSIPQIPAIF
;
A
#
# COMPACT_ATOMS: atom_id res chain seq x y z
N MET A 1 0.44 14.48 -16.83
CA MET A 1 0.61 15.54 -17.85
C MET A 1 0.24 15.09 -19.28
N LEU A 2 0.81 14.03 -19.89
CA LEU A 2 0.48 13.67 -21.29
C LEU A 2 -0.95 13.13 -21.53
N ASN A 3 -1.66 12.65 -20.50
CA ASN A 3 -3.06 12.18 -20.62
C ASN A 3 -4.12 13.29 -20.41
N GLU A 4 -3.76 14.42 -19.80
CA GLU A 4 -4.70 15.53 -19.55
C GLU A 4 -5.02 16.30 -20.84
N ALA A 5 -4.00 16.52 -21.68
CA ALA A 5 -4.15 17.21 -22.96
C ALA A 5 -5.00 16.42 -23.98
N LYS A 6 -4.99 15.09 -23.90
CA LYS A 6 -5.76 14.23 -24.82
C LYS A 6 -7.23 14.09 -24.40
N LEU A 7 -7.53 14.19 -23.11
CA LEU A 7 -8.91 14.27 -22.61
C LEU A 7 -9.57 15.61 -22.97
N ALA A 8 -8.79 16.68 -22.96
CA ALA A 8 -9.25 18.01 -23.32
C ALA A 8 -9.64 18.10 -24.81
N LYS A 9 -8.79 17.61 -25.72
CA LYS A 9 -8.93 17.94 -27.15
C LYS A 9 -10.14 17.33 -27.86
N ASP A 10 -10.55 16.11 -27.52
CA ASP A 10 -11.66 15.42 -28.19
C ASP A 10 -13.03 15.68 -27.52
N SER A 11 -13.07 16.31 -26.34
CA SER A 11 -14.29 16.49 -25.53
C SER A 11 -14.75 17.95 -25.38
N LEU A 12 -13.86 18.93 -25.60
CA LEU A 12 -14.08 20.33 -25.20
C LEU A 12 -15.27 21.02 -25.87
N THR A 13 -15.74 20.55 -27.03
CA THR A 13 -16.85 21.17 -27.78
C THR A 13 -18.23 20.90 -27.18
N HIS A 14 -18.38 19.92 -26.28
CA HIS A 14 -19.69 19.49 -25.78
C HIS A 14 -19.99 19.84 -24.32
N PHE A 15 -19.04 20.46 -23.61
CA PHE A 15 -19.21 20.86 -22.21
C PHE A 15 -19.52 22.35 -22.10
N THR A 16 -20.52 22.70 -21.29
CA THR A 16 -20.70 24.07 -20.82
C THR A 16 -19.56 24.45 -19.88
N LYS A 17 -19.41 25.75 -19.60
CA LYS A 17 -18.37 26.25 -18.69
C LYS A 17 -18.42 25.56 -17.31
N GLU A 18 -19.60 25.37 -16.75
CA GLU A 18 -19.77 24.76 -15.42
C GLU A 18 -19.44 23.26 -15.41
N GLU A 19 -19.89 22.53 -16.45
CA GLU A 19 -19.57 21.11 -16.59
C GLU A 19 -18.07 20.91 -16.85
N LEU A 20 -17.43 21.80 -17.62
CA LEU A 20 -15.99 21.77 -17.87
C LEU A 20 -15.22 22.03 -16.57
N SER A 21 -15.57 23.05 -15.79
CA SER A 21 -14.97 23.30 -14.47
C SER A 21 -15.14 22.09 -13.54
N THR A 22 -16.32 21.47 -13.53
CA THR A 22 -16.60 20.24 -12.77
C THR A 22 -15.70 19.10 -13.22
N LEU A 23 -15.52 18.90 -14.52
CA LEU A 23 -14.63 17.88 -15.06
C LEU A 23 -13.17 18.17 -14.70
N MET A 24 -12.73 19.42 -14.78
CA MET A 24 -11.35 19.81 -14.47
C MET A 24 -11.00 19.55 -13.00
N ILE A 25 -11.88 19.89 -12.05
CA ILE A 25 -11.61 19.57 -10.64
C ILE A 25 -11.58 18.05 -10.40
N LEU A 26 -12.44 17.29 -11.08
CA LEU A 26 -12.45 15.82 -10.99
C LEU A 26 -11.20 15.17 -11.60
N VAL A 27 -10.64 15.75 -12.67
CA VAL A 27 -9.38 15.30 -13.29
C VAL A 27 -8.17 15.69 -12.44
N GLN A 28 -8.15 16.93 -11.93
CA GLN A 28 -7.11 17.41 -11.03
C GLN A 28 -7.06 16.57 -9.74
N LYS A 29 -8.23 16.20 -9.24
CA LYS A 29 -8.41 15.28 -8.11
C LYS A 29 -8.61 13.84 -8.57
N SER A 30 -8.12 13.47 -9.77
CA SER A 30 -8.10 12.08 -10.17
C SER A 30 -7.42 11.27 -9.07
N ASP A 31 -8.04 10.15 -8.72
CA ASP A 31 -7.64 9.33 -7.60
C ASP A 31 -7.87 9.89 -6.17
N SER A 32 -8.71 10.91 -6.02
CA SER A 32 -9.15 11.40 -4.72
C SER A 32 -10.61 11.88 -4.76
N VAL A 33 -11.23 12.00 -3.60
CA VAL A 33 -12.62 12.48 -3.52
C VAL A 33 -12.63 14.00 -3.65
N ALA A 34 -13.34 14.49 -4.67
CA ALA A 34 -13.75 15.88 -4.76
C ALA A 34 -15.04 16.06 -3.96
N SER A 35 -15.00 16.87 -2.91
CA SER A 35 -16.18 17.19 -2.11
C SER A 35 -17.17 18.06 -2.90
N ARG A 36 -18.42 18.11 -2.46
CA ARG A 36 -19.43 18.98 -3.09
C ARG A 36 -19.02 20.44 -3.05
N ASP A 37 -18.43 20.88 -1.95
CA ASP A 37 -18.00 22.26 -1.75
C ASP A 37 -16.80 22.60 -2.62
N GLU A 38 -15.85 21.67 -2.80
CA GLU A 38 -14.72 21.85 -3.72
C GLU A 38 -15.19 21.99 -5.17
N ILE A 39 -16.17 21.18 -5.57
CA ILE A 39 -16.79 21.29 -6.90
C ILE A 39 -17.50 22.64 -7.03
N ALA A 40 -18.28 23.05 -6.03
CA ALA A 40 -18.98 24.32 -6.03
C ALA A 40 -18.02 25.52 -6.15
N GLN A 41 -16.93 25.50 -5.37
CA GLN A 41 -15.88 26.52 -5.41
C GLN A 41 -15.18 26.55 -6.77
N ALA A 42 -14.86 25.41 -7.35
CA ALA A 42 -14.25 25.33 -8.67
C ALA A 42 -15.18 25.84 -9.80
N VAL A 43 -16.50 25.62 -9.67
CA VAL A 43 -17.49 26.00 -10.68
C VAL A 43 -17.89 27.48 -10.56
N TRP A 44 -18.12 27.98 -9.35
CA TRP A 44 -18.71 29.31 -9.13
C TRP A 44 -17.78 30.33 -8.46
N GLY A 45 -16.57 29.93 -8.06
CA GLY A 45 -15.60 30.80 -7.41
C GLY A 45 -16.18 31.45 -6.15
N GLN A 46 -15.97 32.75 -5.97
CA GLN A 46 -16.45 33.50 -4.79
C GLN A 46 -17.98 33.48 -4.61
N ASN A 47 -18.74 33.21 -5.67
CA ASN A 47 -20.20 33.20 -5.62
C ASN A 47 -20.78 31.82 -5.26
N TRP A 48 -19.94 30.84 -4.91
CA TRP A 48 -20.39 29.47 -4.69
C TRP A 48 -21.42 29.36 -3.57
N LEU A 49 -21.25 30.07 -2.44
CA LEU A 49 -22.21 30.05 -1.33
C LEU A 49 -23.63 30.46 -1.74
N LYS A 50 -23.76 31.37 -2.70
CA LYS A 50 -25.06 31.84 -3.20
C LYS A 50 -25.69 30.87 -4.21
N LYS A 51 -24.86 30.14 -4.95
CA LYS A 51 -25.29 29.22 -6.02
C LYS A 51 -25.30 27.75 -5.59
N TYR A 52 -24.87 27.46 -4.37
CA TYR A 52 -24.74 26.11 -3.87
C TYR A 52 -26.09 25.49 -3.53
N SER A 53 -26.34 24.31 -4.06
CA SER A 53 -27.26 23.35 -3.48
C SER A 53 -26.77 21.95 -3.84
N ASP A 54 -27.04 20.97 -2.96
CA ASP A 54 -26.74 19.57 -3.24
C ASP A 54 -27.33 19.12 -4.58
N TRP A 55 -28.55 19.57 -4.88
CA TRP A 55 -29.23 19.30 -6.15
C TRP A 55 -28.47 19.84 -7.37
N GLN A 56 -27.91 21.06 -7.30
CA GLN A 56 -27.14 21.62 -8.42
C GLN A 56 -25.84 20.86 -8.66
N ILE A 57 -25.15 20.44 -7.61
CA ILE A 57 -23.94 19.62 -7.73
C ILE A 57 -24.26 18.26 -8.32
N ASP A 58 -25.31 17.60 -7.81
CA ASP A 58 -25.74 16.29 -8.30
C ASP A 58 -26.19 16.37 -9.79
N ARG A 59 -26.85 17.46 -10.18
CA ARG A 59 -27.20 17.76 -11.59
C ARG A 59 -25.95 17.94 -12.46
N LEU A 60 -24.95 18.70 -12.02
CA LEU A 60 -23.69 18.88 -12.77
C LEU A 60 -22.97 17.55 -12.98
N ILE A 61 -22.88 16.73 -11.93
CA ILE A 61 -22.25 15.40 -12.02
C ILE A 61 -23.02 14.48 -12.97
N TYR A 62 -24.35 14.50 -12.93
CA TYR A 62 -25.18 13.76 -13.87
C TYR A 62 -24.89 14.15 -15.32
N LEU A 63 -24.80 15.46 -15.60
CA LEU A 63 -24.49 15.96 -16.95
C LEU A 63 -23.08 15.57 -17.40
N VAL A 64 -22.08 15.68 -16.53
CA VAL A 64 -20.71 15.24 -16.81
C VAL A 64 -20.66 13.74 -17.11
N ARG A 65 -21.32 12.89 -16.30
CA ARG A 65 -21.39 11.43 -16.52
C ARG A 65 -21.90 11.07 -17.90
N ARG A 66 -22.93 11.77 -18.40
CA ARG A 66 -23.51 11.52 -19.72
C ARG A 66 -22.59 11.86 -20.88
N LYS A 67 -21.64 12.77 -20.67
CA LYS A 67 -20.70 13.27 -21.69
C LYS A 67 -19.32 12.62 -21.61
N LEU A 68 -19.04 11.86 -20.55
CA LEU A 68 -17.78 11.15 -20.39
C LEU A 68 -17.68 9.96 -21.35
N SER A 69 -16.48 9.74 -21.90
CA SER A 69 -16.20 8.53 -22.68
C SER A 69 -16.24 7.28 -21.80
N SER A 70 -16.46 6.11 -22.40
CA SER A 70 -16.47 4.80 -21.71
C SER A 70 -15.19 4.48 -20.95
N LYS A 71 -14.11 5.22 -21.21
CA LYS A 71 -12.82 5.10 -20.52
C LYS A 71 -12.82 5.74 -19.13
N TYR A 72 -13.83 6.51 -18.76
CA TYR A 72 -13.88 7.19 -17.47
C TYR A 72 -15.26 7.01 -16.84
N THR A 73 -15.30 6.94 -15.51
CA THR A 73 -16.54 6.83 -14.77
C THR A 73 -16.45 7.66 -13.50
N VAL A 74 -17.46 8.49 -13.23
CA VAL A 74 -17.56 9.24 -11.98
C VAL A 74 -18.39 8.42 -10.99
N LYS A 75 -17.78 7.99 -9.88
CA LYS A 75 -18.50 7.30 -8.79
C LYS A 75 -18.87 8.28 -7.68
N THR A 76 -20.03 8.08 -7.07
CA THR A 76 -20.46 8.81 -5.88
C THR A 76 -19.93 8.09 -4.64
N ILE A 77 -19.27 8.83 -3.75
CA ILE A 77 -18.92 8.36 -2.41
C ILE A 77 -19.91 9.00 -1.44
N ARG A 78 -20.80 8.17 -0.88
CA ARG A 78 -21.90 8.62 -0.01
C ARG A 78 -21.38 9.54 1.11
N ASN A 79 -22.06 10.66 1.31
CA ASN A 79 -21.72 11.70 2.31
C ASN A 79 -20.33 12.33 2.17
N ARG A 80 -19.67 12.18 1.01
CA ARG A 80 -18.31 12.71 0.80
C ARG A 80 -18.18 13.51 -0.48
N GLY A 81 -18.69 12.98 -1.60
CA GLY A 81 -18.59 13.65 -2.89
C GLY A 81 -18.38 12.66 -4.03
N TYR A 82 -17.45 12.99 -4.93
CA TYR A 82 -17.32 12.34 -6.23
C TYR A 82 -15.86 12.00 -6.55
N VAL A 83 -15.63 10.88 -7.23
CA VAL A 83 -14.31 10.46 -7.69
C VAL A 83 -14.37 10.07 -9.17
N LEU A 84 -13.41 10.53 -9.96
CA LEU A 84 -13.22 10.12 -11.34
C LEU A 84 -12.31 8.89 -11.38
N ILE A 85 -12.80 7.81 -11.98
CA ILE A 85 -12.08 6.54 -12.13
C ILE A 85 -11.81 6.33 -13.62
N SER A 86 -10.56 5.99 -13.96
CA SER A 86 -10.18 5.58 -15.30
C SER A 86 -10.40 4.07 -15.48
N SER A 87 -10.93 3.65 -16.61
CA SER A 87 -11.18 2.24 -16.95
C SER A 87 -9.90 1.42 -17.13
N LYS A 88 -8.74 2.09 -17.24
CA LYS A 88 -7.45 1.42 -17.17
C LYS A 88 -7.12 1.12 -15.71
N ASN A 89 -7.48 -0.08 -15.21
CA ASN A 89 -7.03 -0.75 -13.97
C ASN A 89 -6.32 0.14 -12.93
N THR A 90 -6.92 1.28 -12.60
CA THR A 90 -6.40 2.18 -11.60
C THR A 90 -7.10 1.74 -10.35
N ILE A 91 -6.36 0.98 -9.56
CA ILE A 91 -6.82 0.47 -8.28
C ILE A 91 -7.52 1.62 -7.56
N PRO A 92 -8.77 1.45 -7.11
CA PRO A 92 -9.53 2.53 -6.50
C PRO A 92 -8.74 3.13 -5.35
N SER A 93 -8.18 4.29 -5.61
CA SER A 93 -7.57 5.22 -4.67
C SER A 93 -8.66 5.67 -3.72
N THR A 94 -8.83 4.85 -2.71
CA THR A 94 -9.93 5.00 -1.79
C THR A 94 -9.47 6.05 -0.77
N PRO A 95 -10.35 7.01 -0.42
CA PRO A 95 -9.99 8.25 0.26
C PRO A 95 -9.03 8.05 1.42
N THR A 96 -7.98 8.86 1.44
CA THR A 96 -6.94 8.87 2.45
C THR A 96 -7.51 9.50 3.71
N PHE A 97 -7.67 8.71 4.77
CA PHE A 97 -7.79 9.30 6.10
C PHE A 97 -6.39 9.76 6.52
N PRO A 98 -6.24 10.75 7.43
CA PRO A 98 -4.96 10.93 8.09
C PRO A 98 -4.54 9.59 8.68
N VAL A 99 -3.48 9.05 8.10
CA VAL A 99 -2.91 7.76 8.44
C VAL A 99 -2.28 7.95 9.81
N GLU A 100 -2.83 7.32 10.86
CA GLU A 100 -2.15 7.34 12.17
C GLU A 100 -0.72 6.77 12.01
N GLY A 101 0.22 7.08 12.90
CA GLY A 101 1.59 6.56 12.81
C GLY A 101 2.57 7.46 12.06
N THR A 102 3.76 6.90 11.74
CA THR A 102 4.85 7.69 11.17
C THR A 102 4.79 7.67 9.64
N ALA A 103 4.51 8.82 9.02
CA ALA A 103 4.73 8.99 7.59
C ALA A 103 6.24 9.14 7.31
N PRO A 104 6.77 8.55 6.22
CA PRO A 104 8.16 8.75 5.85
C PRO A 104 8.40 10.23 5.50
N THR A 105 9.54 10.77 5.91
CA THR A 105 9.93 12.13 5.51
C THR A 105 10.35 12.14 4.04
N GLN A 106 10.34 13.33 3.43
CA GLN A 106 10.85 13.49 2.08
C GLN A 106 12.34 13.08 1.97
N ALA A 107 13.15 13.48 2.95
CA ALA A 107 14.56 13.10 3.04
C ALA A 107 14.76 11.57 3.11
N TYR A 108 13.86 10.84 3.79
CA TYR A 108 13.91 9.38 3.81
C TYR A 108 13.64 8.77 2.42
N LEU A 109 12.65 9.29 1.68
CA LEU A 109 12.36 8.83 0.33
C LEU A 109 13.55 9.10 -0.62
N GLU A 110 14.13 10.29 -0.55
CA GLU A 110 15.34 10.63 -1.31
C GLU A 110 16.51 9.71 -0.95
N TYR A 111 16.68 9.42 0.34
CA TYR A 111 17.71 8.49 0.80
C TYR A 111 17.53 7.09 0.20
N MET A 112 16.30 6.54 0.25
CA MET A 112 15.97 5.20 -0.22
C MET A 112 16.01 5.04 -1.75
N ASN A 113 15.96 6.15 -2.49
CA ASN A 113 15.94 6.17 -3.95
C ASN A 113 17.21 6.75 -4.58
N ASN A 114 18.24 7.04 -3.79
CA ASN A 114 19.56 7.39 -4.29
C ASN A 114 20.45 6.13 -4.37
N PRO A 115 20.85 5.68 -5.58
CA PRO A 115 21.68 4.49 -5.76
C PRO A 115 23.00 4.49 -4.99
N GLN A 116 23.58 5.67 -4.73
CA GLN A 116 24.85 5.84 -4.03
C GLN A 116 24.75 5.62 -2.52
N ASN A 117 23.54 5.66 -1.96
CA ASN A 117 23.35 5.48 -0.53
C ASN A 117 23.44 4.00 -0.13
N PRO A 118 24.14 3.67 0.97
CA PRO A 118 24.19 2.31 1.49
C PRO A 118 22.82 1.96 2.09
N ARG A 119 22.00 1.24 1.34
CA ARG A 119 20.63 0.86 1.74
C ARG A 119 20.41 -0.64 1.53
N LYS A 120 19.38 -1.16 2.19
CA LYS A 120 18.89 -2.52 1.98
C LYS A 120 17.60 -2.48 1.17
N VAL A 121 17.51 -3.39 0.22
CA VAL A 121 16.38 -3.54 -0.70
C VAL A 121 15.90 -4.98 -0.69
N LEU A 122 14.77 -5.27 -1.34
CA LEU A 122 14.22 -6.62 -1.45
C LEU A 122 15.20 -7.59 -2.11
N ALA A 123 16.11 -7.12 -2.97
CA ALA A 123 17.18 -7.97 -3.51
C ALA A 123 18.08 -8.56 -2.40
N ASP A 124 18.39 -7.78 -1.35
CA ASP A 124 19.13 -8.29 -0.18
C ASP A 124 18.30 -9.33 0.58
N LEU A 125 17.00 -9.05 0.78
CA LEU A 125 16.08 -9.97 1.47
C LEU A 125 15.99 -11.31 0.72
N PHE A 126 15.86 -11.29 -0.61
CA PHE A 126 15.84 -12.49 -1.44
C PHE A 126 17.17 -13.24 -1.42
N SER A 127 18.30 -12.52 -1.43
CA SER A 127 19.63 -13.10 -1.30
C SER A 127 19.78 -13.87 0.02
N VAL A 128 19.34 -13.26 1.13
CA VAL A 128 19.34 -13.93 2.43
C VAL A 128 18.38 -15.11 2.45
N ALA A 129 17.15 -14.97 1.92
CA ALA A 129 16.19 -16.09 1.87
C ALA A 129 16.79 -17.30 1.16
N LYS A 130 17.47 -17.06 0.04
CA LYS A 130 18.18 -18.09 -0.73
C LYS A 130 19.33 -18.70 0.07
N LYS A 131 20.17 -17.88 0.69
CA LYS A 131 21.33 -18.31 1.49
C LYS A 131 20.91 -19.19 2.67
N GLU A 132 19.86 -18.77 3.39
CA GLU A 132 19.31 -19.47 4.55
C GLU A 132 18.41 -20.66 4.15
N LYS A 133 18.36 -21.01 2.86
CA LYS A 133 17.54 -22.09 2.29
C LYS A 133 16.07 -22.00 2.73
N ILE A 134 15.56 -20.78 2.84
CA ILE A 134 14.16 -20.55 3.21
C ILE A 134 13.32 -20.92 2.00
N ILE A 135 12.70 -22.07 2.11
CA ILE A 135 11.92 -22.65 1.02
C ILE A 135 10.65 -21.82 0.88
N LEU A 136 10.62 -21.01 -0.19
CA LEU A 136 9.35 -20.56 -0.74
C LEU A 136 8.70 -21.79 -1.38
N ASN A 137 7.83 -22.46 -0.61
CA ASN A 137 7.09 -23.65 -1.06
C ASN A 137 6.23 -23.33 -2.29
N ILE A 138 5.96 -22.06 -2.53
CA ILE A 138 5.30 -21.57 -3.73
C ILE A 138 6.35 -21.37 -4.82
N LYS A 139 6.54 -22.39 -5.67
CA LYS A 139 7.51 -22.34 -6.79
C LYS A 139 7.28 -21.15 -7.74
N ARG A 140 6.01 -20.72 -7.91
CA ARG A 140 5.59 -19.62 -8.78
C ARG A 140 4.31 -18.97 -8.23
N PRO A 141 4.40 -18.02 -7.29
CA PRO A 141 3.21 -17.31 -6.82
C PRO A 141 2.57 -16.58 -8.00
N LYS A 142 1.24 -16.65 -8.16
CA LYS A 142 0.55 -15.95 -9.25
C LYS A 142 0.26 -14.51 -8.88
N LEU A 143 -0.21 -14.29 -7.65
CA LEU A 143 -0.56 -12.98 -7.09
C LEU A 143 0.34 -12.67 -5.89
N ILE A 144 1.10 -11.59 -5.99
CA ILE A 144 2.03 -11.12 -4.96
C ILE A 144 1.61 -9.74 -4.48
N LEU A 145 1.59 -9.55 -3.16
CA LEU A 145 1.43 -8.25 -2.54
C LEU A 145 2.74 -7.83 -1.88
N VAL A 146 3.37 -6.78 -2.41
CA VAL A 146 4.50 -6.10 -1.76
C VAL A 146 3.94 -4.92 -0.99
N ILE A 147 4.01 -4.99 0.33
CA ILE A 147 3.45 -3.97 1.20
C ILE A 147 4.58 -3.05 1.66
N ASN A 148 4.36 -1.76 1.46
CA ASN A 148 5.08 -0.67 2.12
C ASN A 148 6.52 -0.48 1.70
N SER A 149 6.78 -0.81 0.44
CA SER A 149 8.06 -0.54 -0.16
C SER A 149 8.23 0.95 -0.45
N PHE A 150 9.44 1.49 -0.26
CA PHE A 150 9.76 2.90 -0.49
C PHE A 150 10.88 3.13 -1.50
N SER A 151 11.38 2.07 -2.13
CA SER A 151 12.50 2.12 -3.07
C SER A 151 12.07 1.61 -4.44
N ALA A 152 12.35 2.39 -5.50
CA ALA A 152 12.12 1.96 -6.87
C ALA A 152 12.87 0.67 -7.23
N ASP A 153 14.01 0.39 -6.59
CA ASP A 153 14.78 -0.84 -6.82
C ASP A 153 14.02 -2.10 -6.41
N ASN A 154 13.05 -1.98 -5.51
CA ASN A 154 12.23 -3.10 -5.07
C ASN A 154 11.29 -3.58 -6.18
N VAL A 155 10.90 -2.71 -7.12
CA VAL A 155 10.20 -3.10 -8.36
C VAL A 155 11.11 -3.99 -9.20
N ILE A 156 12.38 -3.57 -9.42
CA ILE A 156 13.37 -4.33 -10.21
C ILE A 156 13.67 -5.68 -9.54
N ALA A 157 13.89 -5.68 -8.23
CA ALA A 157 14.19 -6.89 -7.49
C ALA A 157 13.05 -7.91 -7.58
N THR A 158 11.81 -7.44 -7.43
CA THR A 158 10.62 -8.30 -7.48
C THR A 158 10.37 -8.84 -8.88
N SER A 159 10.54 -8.02 -9.93
CA SER A 159 10.36 -8.47 -11.33
C SER A 159 11.36 -9.54 -11.75
N ARG A 160 12.60 -9.46 -11.25
CA ARG A 160 13.64 -10.48 -11.47
C ARG A 160 13.37 -11.76 -10.69
N MET A 161 12.91 -11.64 -9.45
CA MET A 161 12.67 -12.78 -8.57
C MET A 161 11.42 -13.58 -8.98
N PHE A 162 10.37 -12.90 -9.45
CA PHE A 162 9.07 -13.52 -9.73
C PHE A 162 8.57 -13.19 -11.15
N PRO A 163 9.29 -13.63 -12.20
CA PRO A 163 8.88 -13.36 -13.58
C PRO A 163 7.51 -13.99 -13.88
N GLY A 164 6.64 -13.23 -14.55
CA GLY A 164 5.30 -13.67 -14.94
C GLY A 164 4.26 -13.68 -13.80
N SER A 165 4.63 -13.22 -12.61
CA SER A 165 3.68 -13.02 -11.50
C SER A 165 3.00 -11.67 -11.61
N GLU A 166 1.76 -11.59 -11.15
CA GLU A 166 1.04 -10.33 -10.99
C GLU A 166 1.34 -9.75 -9.61
N VAL A 167 1.86 -8.52 -9.59
CA VAL A 167 2.48 -7.92 -8.40
C VAL A 167 1.84 -6.59 -8.08
N TYR A 168 1.41 -6.46 -6.84
CA TYR A 168 0.79 -5.25 -6.30
C TYR A 168 1.72 -4.62 -5.26
N PHE A 169 2.22 -3.42 -5.54
CA PHE A 169 2.94 -2.57 -4.59
C PHE A 169 1.95 -1.69 -3.84
N SER A 170 1.57 -2.13 -2.64
CA SER A 170 0.66 -1.39 -1.75
C SER A 170 1.44 -0.39 -0.88
N ASN A 171 0.99 0.86 -0.84
CA ASN A 171 1.53 1.87 0.08
C ASN A 171 0.44 2.91 0.46
N PHE A 172 0.56 3.52 1.64
CA PHE A 172 -0.30 4.64 2.06
C PHE A 172 0.29 6.00 1.68
N ASP A 173 1.54 6.03 1.20
CA ASP A 173 2.23 7.25 0.79
C ASP A 173 2.15 7.40 -0.73
N SER A 174 1.44 8.43 -1.20
CA SER A 174 1.24 8.69 -2.62
C SER A 174 2.55 8.95 -3.38
N ARG A 175 3.58 9.49 -2.71
CA ARG A 175 4.90 9.73 -3.34
C ARG A 175 5.61 8.41 -3.62
N ALA A 176 5.55 7.47 -2.68
CA ALA A 176 6.10 6.13 -2.87
C ALA A 176 5.39 5.39 -4.02
N LEU A 177 4.07 5.54 -4.11
CA LEU A 177 3.30 4.98 -5.23
C LEU A 177 3.69 5.59 -6.57
N ALA A 178 3.85 6.92 -6.63
CA ALA A 178 4.31 7.59 -7.84
C ALA A 178 5.70 7.10 -8.29
N LEU A 179 6.61 6.90 -7.33
CA LEU A 179 7.94 6.32 -7.60
C LEU A 179 7.84 4.90 -8.17
N HIS A 180 7.04 4.02 -7.55
CA HIS A 180 6.84 2.67 -8.06
C HIS A 180 6.18 2.66 -9.44
N GLN A 181 5.11 3.45 -9.64
CA GLN A 181 4.42 3.51 -10.92
C GLN A 181 5.35 4.00 -12.03
N HIS A 182 6.16 5.03 -11.76
CA HIS A 182 7.17 5.50 -12.70
C HIS A 182 8.15 4.38 -13.09
N GLN A 183 8.63 3.61 -12.11
CA GLN A 183 9.55 2.51 -12.36
C GLN A 183 8.89 1.34 -13.10
N ILE A 184 7.64 1.03 -12.81
CA ILE A 184 6.82 0.02 -13.51
C ILE A 184 6.67 0.40 -14.99
N ASP A 185 6.29 1.65 -15.25
CA ASP A 185 6.09 2.19 -16.61
C ASP A 185 7.40 2.17 -17.39
N LYS A 186 8.50 2.64 -16.77
CA LYS A 186 9.85 2.67 -17.35
C LYS A 186 10.33 1.28 -17.77
N LEU A 187 10.02 0.25 -17.00
CA LEU A 187 10.43 -1.13 -17.27
C LEU A 187 9.44 -1.89 -18.18
N GLY A 188 8.29 -1.31 -18.51
CA GLY A 188 7.25 -1.96 -19.31
C GLY A 188 6.71 -3.22 -18.64
N LEU A 189 6.37 -3.15 -17.34
CA LEU A 189 5.89 -4.30 -16.55
C LEU A 189 4.34 -4.32 -16.47
N PRO A 190 3.61 -4.96 -17.41
CA PRO A 190 2.16 -4.86 -17.49
C PRO A 190 1.41 -5.57 -16.36
N LEU A 191 2.08 -6.50 -15.66
CA LEU A 191 1.53 -7.27 -14.55
C LEU A 191 1.88 -6.65 -13.18
N PHE A 192 2.45 -5.44 -13.17
CA PHE A 192 2.84 -4.75 -11.96
C PHE A 192 1.95 -3.54 -11.74
N HIS A 193 1.53 -3.33 -10.49
CA HIS A 193 0.59 -2.28 -10.15
C HIS A 193 1.00 -1.56 -8.87
N ALA A 194 0.83 -0.23 -8.82
CA ALA A 194 0.95 0.55 -7.59
C ALA A 194 -0.45 0.83 -7.01
N VAL A 195 -0.66 0.47 -5.74
CA VAL A 195 -1.96 0.50 -5.05
C VAL A 195 -1.90 1.43 -3.84
N PHE A 196 -2.83 2.39 -3.75
CA PHE A 196 -3.04 3.09 -2.50
C PHE A 196 -3.81 2.22 -1.50
N ASP A 197 -3.13 1.79 -0.43
CA ASP A 197 -3.75 1.02 0.65
C ASP A 197 -2.97 1.20 1.97
N ASP A 198 -3.71 1.34 3.06
CA ASP A 198 -3.15 1.29 4.41
C ASP A 198 -3.43 -0.09 4.99
N LEU A 199 -2.37 -0.89 5.15
CA LEU A 199 -2.48 -2.27 5.61
C LEU A 199 -3.29 -2.44 6.91
N ARG A 200 -3.32 -1.42 7.79
CA ARG A 200 -4.09 -1.47 9.05
C ARG A 200 -5.59 -1.43 8.82
N HIS A 201 -6.01 -0.78 7.74
CA HIS A 201 -7.40 -0.67 7.34
C HIS A 201 -7.55 -1.16 5.90
N SER A 202 -6.83 -2.23 5.55
CA SER A 202 -6.70 -2.67 4.17
C SER A 202 -8.06 -3.04 3.59
N ARG A 203 -8.35 -2.51 2.40
CA ARG A 203 -9.61 -2.78 1.69
C ARG A 203 -9.47 -3.86 0.62
N LEU A 204 -8.30 -4.45 0.53
CA LEU A 204 -8.04 -5.56 -0.38
C LEU A 204 -8.88 -6.77 0.04
N ALA A 205 -9.28 -7.58 -0.95
CA ALA A 205 -10.13 -8.74 -0.73
C ALA A 205 -9.40 -9.84 0.06
N ASP A 206 -10.14 -10.54 0.92
CA ASP A 206 -9.66 -11.66 1.71
C ASP A 206 -9.11 -12.79 0.83
N ALA A 207 -8.13 -13.54 1.34
CA ALA A 207 -7.58 -14.73 0.71
C ALA A 207 -7.22 -14.56 -0.78
N THR A 208 -6.60 -13.44 -1.14
CA THR A 208 -6.30 -13.07 -2.53
C THR A 208 -4.88 -13.44 -2.94
N PHE A 209 -3.90 -13.25 -2.06
CA PHE A 209 -2.49 -13.29 -2.44
C PHE A 209 -1.84 -14.62 -2.10
N ASP A 210 -1.03 -15.14 -3.03
CA ASP A 210 -0.23 -16.35 -2.81
C ASP A 210 1.00 -16.01 -1.98
N LEU A 211 1.62 -14.86 -2.20
CA LEU A 211 2.78 -14.37 -1.46
C LEU A 211 2.56 -12.93 -1.00
N ILE A 212 2.81 -12.67 0.27
CA ILE A 212 2.82 -11.31 0.83
C ILE A 212 4.21 -10.98 1.33
N ILE A 213 4.78 -9.86 0.88
CA ILE A 213 6.10 -9.38 1.27
C ILE A 213 5.93 -8.07 2.03
N ASN A 214 6.30 -8.05 3.32
CA ASN A 214 6.34 -6.82 4.12
C ASN A 214 7.77 -6.26 4.14
N ASP A 215 7.95 -5.09 3.52
CA ASP A 215 9.24 -4.43 3.40
C ASP A 215 9.41 -3.38 4.51
N PHE A 216 9.94 -3.82 5.67
CA PHE A 216 10.35 -2.96 6.79
C PHE A 216 9.26 -2.16 7.53
N ARG A 217 7.96 -2.39 7.28
CA ARG A 217 6.93 -1.43 7.73
C ARG A 217 6.27 -1.69 9.07
N LEU A 218 6.53 -2.81 9.74
CA LEU A 218 6.16 -2.91 11.16
C LEU A 218 6.86 -1.83 12.02
N ASN A 219 7.90 -1.18 11.47
CA ASN A 219 8.63 -0.11 12.15
C ASN A 219 7.96 1.28 12.06
N PHE A 220 7.02 1.51 11.13
CA PHE A 220 6.34 2.82 10.99
C PHE A 220 5.04 2.92 11.80
N ASN A 221 4.57 1.78 12.33
CA ASN A 221 3.50 1.75 13.30
C ASN A 221 4.04 2.26 14.65
N THR A 222 3.32 3.20 15.27
CA THR A 222 3.74 3.82 16.53
C THR A 222 3.21 3.08 17.75
N THR A 223 2.26 2.16 17.56
CA THR A 223 1.64 1.39 18.64
C THR A 223 1.69 -0.12 18.37
N HIS A 224 1.70 -0.89 19.45
CA HIS A 224 1.58 -2.35 19.39
C HIS A 224 0.28 -2.78 18.69
N SER A 225 -0.84 -2.11 18.99
CA SER A 225 -2.15 -2.39 18.37
C SER A 225 -2.14 -2.19 16.85
N GLN A 226 -1.46 -1.16 16.34
CA GLN A 226 -1.30 -0.96 14.89
C GLN A 226 -0.51 -2.09 14.22
N ASN A 227 0.52 -2.61 14.90
CA ASN A 227 1.24 -3.78 14.43
C ASN A 227 0.38 -5.04 14.44
N GLN A 228 -0.42 -5.25 15.51
CA GLN A 228 -1.35 -6.37 15.58
C GLN A 228 -2.32 -6.34 14.41
N GLN A 229 -2.95 -5.19 14.20
CA GLN A 229 -3.90 -4.99 13.11
C GLN A 229 -3.26 -5.18 11.73
N SER A 230 -2.02 -4.72 11.54
CA SER A 230 -1.29 -4.91 10.27
C SER A 230 -1.04 -6.40 9.99
N ILE A 231 -0.64 -7.17 11.00
CA ILE A 231 -0.39 -8.60 10.88
C ILE A 231 -1.69 -9.38 10.67
N GLU A 232 -2.75 -9.05 11.40
CA GLU A 232 -4.09 -9.65 11.20
C GLU A 232 -4.56 -9.46 9.76
N ASN A 233 -4.39 -8.25 9.20
CA ASN A 233 -4.72 -8.00 7.80
C ASN A 233 -3.81 -8.75 6.82
N ILE A 234 -2.51 -8.88 7.09
CA ILE A 234 -1.63 -9.74 6.27
C ILE A 234 -2.22 -11.16 6.19
N PHE A 235 -2.59 -11.75 7.33
CA PHE A 235 -3.15 -13.10 7.33
C PHE A 235 -4.54 -13.20 6.72
N ARG A 236 -5.39 -12.18 6.89
CA ARG A 236 -6.70 -12.10 6.21
C ARG A 236 -6.53 -12.10 4.68
N LEU A 237 -5.55 -11.38 4.16
CA LEU A 237 -5.31 -11.24 2.72
C LEU A 237 -4.61 -12.46 2.09
N LEU A 238 -3.99 -13.30 2.91
CA LEU A 238 -3.22 -14.46 2.48
C LEU A 238 -4.12 -15.64 2.10
N LYS A 239 -3.87 -16.26 0.95
CA LYS A 239 -4.55 -17.51 0.56
C LYS A 239 -4.20 -18.67 1.50
N VAL A 240 -5.07 -19.67 1.48
CA VAL A 240 -4.72 -21.00 2.02
C VAL A 240 -3.47 -21.52 1.30
N LYS A 241 -2.47 -22.00 2.04
CA LYS A 241 -1.10 -22.33 1.59
C LYS A 241 -0.28 -21.16 1.03
N GLY A 242 -0.76 -19.93 1.18
CA GLY A 242 0.01 -18.74 0.89
C GLY A 242 1.20 -18.60 1.84
N GLN A 243 2.19 -17.80 1.44
CA GLN A 243 3.37 -17.51 2.23
C GLN A 243 3.51 -16.02 2.54
N VAL A 244 4.09 -15.71 3.69
CA VAL A 244 4.45 -14.33 4.08
C VAL A 244 5.95 -14.25 4.23
N LEU A 245 6.55 -13.19 3.69
CA LEU A 245 7.93 -12.80 3.89
C LEU A 245 7.95 -11.46 4.64
N VAL A 246 8.46 -11.44 5.87
CA VAL A 246 8.50 -10.21 6.68
C VAL A 246 9.94 -9.79 6.93
N SER A 247 10.25 -8.54 6.59
CA SER A 247 11.49 -7.87 6.99
C SER A 247 11.20 -6.86 8.11
N VAL A 248 11.96 -6.90 9.20
CA VAL A 248 11.86 -5.97 10.33
C VAL A 248 13.24 -5.45 10.71
N VAL A 249 13.30 -4.22 11.24
CA VAL A 249 14.54 -3.72 11.86
C VAL A 249 14.50 -4.10 13.33
N ILE A 250 15.60 -4.67 13.82
CA ILE A 250 15.75 -5.04 15.23
C ILE A 250 16.82 -4.14 15.81
N ASP A 251 16.50 -3.46 16.91
CA ASP A 251 17.49 -2.65 17.63
C ASP A 251 18.60 -3.58 18.19
N PRO A 252 19.89 -3.29 17.88
CA PRO A 252 21.03 -4.10 18.31
C PRO A 252 21.10 -4.35 19.82
N ARG A 253 20.59 -3.42 20.64
CA ARG A 253 20.57 -3.54 22.11
C ARG A 253 19.78 -4.75 22.59
N PHE A 254 18.85 -5.26 21.78
CA PHE A 254 18.02 -6.42 22.09
C PHE A 254 18.46 -7.71 21.37
N LYS A 255 19.66 -7.72 20.80
CA LYS A 255 20.20 -8.85 20.04
C LYS A 255 20.55 -10.05 20.94
N SER A 256 20.95 -9.82 22.20
CA SER A 256 21.38 -10.86 23.16
C SER A 256 20.24 -11.73 23.69
N LEU A 257 19.02 -11.19 23.81
CA LEU A 257 17.84 -11.93 24.29
C LEU A 257 17.31 -12.98 23.29
N ARG A 258 17.86 -13.07 22.07
CA ARG A 258 17.27 -13.82 20.95
C ARG A 258 18.17 -14.90 20.33
N LEU A 259 19.35 -15.15 20.91
CA LEU A 259 20.40 -15.97 20.30
C LEU A 259 20.06 -17.48 20.16
N TYR A 260 18.95 -17.99 20.70
CA TYR A 260 18.81 -19.46 20.85
C TYR A 260 17.85 -20.21 19.92
N GLN A 261 17.00 -19.58 19.12
CA GLN A 261 16.11 -20.34 18.21
C GLN A 261 15.76 -19.53 16.95
N PRO A 262 16.18 -19.93 15.73
CA PRO A 262 15.53 -19.45 14.51
C PRO A 262 14.05 -19.79 14.63
N TRP A 263 13.16 -18.81 14.44
CA TRP A 263 11.74 -19.08 14.56
C TRP A 263 11.25 -19.78 13.28
N PHE A 264 11.07 -21.09 13.36
CA PHE A 264 10.38 -21.86 12.33
C PHE A 264 8.89 -21.89 12.69
N PHE A 265 8.07 -21.12 11.97
CA PHE A 265 6.63 -21.07 12.21
C PHE A 265 5.91 -21.92 11.17
N VAL A 266 5.86 -23.23 11.40
CA VAL A 266 4.94 -24.13 10.70
C VAL A 266 3.73 -24.31 11.61
N ARG A 267 2.57 -23.70 11.30
CA ARG A 267 1.37 -23.93 12.12
C ARG A 267 0.06 -23.76 11.35
N GLU A 268 -0.81 -24.76 11.49
CA GLU A 268 -2.24 -24.67 11.20
C GLU A 268 -2.88 -23.62 12.09
N ILE A 269 -3.42 -22.55 11.49
CA ILE A 269 -3.96 -21.41 12.24
C ILE A 269 -5.36 -21.76 12.78
N THR A 270 -5.46 -21.96 14.08
CA THR A 270 -6.71 -21.75 14.84
C THR A 270 -6.70 -20.32 15.41
N ARG A 271 -7.84 -19.61 15.43
CA ARG A 271 -7.95 -18.19 15.85
C ARG A 271 -7.32 -17.88 17.23
N SER A 272 -7.32 -18.80 18.18
CA SER A 272 -6.72 -18.62 19.52
C SER A 272 -5.18 -18.58 19.49
N SER A 273 -4.55 -19.28 18.54
CA SER A 273 -3.09 -19.34 18.40
C SER A 273 -2.48 -18.09 17.75
N LEU A 274 -3.26 -17.34 16.97
CA LEU A 274 -2.85 -16.08 16.35
C LEU A 274 -2.58 -15.00 17.41
N ARG A 275 -3.36 -14.94 18.49
CA ARG A 275 -3.19 -13.96 19.57
C ARG A 275 -1.86 -14.12 20.30
N GLY A 276 -1.49 -15.35 20.67
CA GLY A 276 -0.18 -15.63 21.28
C GLY A 276 1.00 -15.37 20.34
N PHE A 277 0.85 -15.67 19.04
CA PHE A 277 1.82 -15.32 18.00
C PHE A 277 2.03 -13.80 17.88
N LEU A 278 0.93 -13.04 17.89
CA LEU A 278 0.92 -11.59 17.83
C LEU A 278 1.57 -10.98 19.08
N ASP A 279 1.24 -11.50 20.26
CA ASP A 279 1.78 -10.98 21.51
C ASP A 279 3.30 -11.20 21.59
N ASP A 280 3.85 -12.36 21.23
CA ASP A 280 5.30 -12.59 21.26
C ASP A 280 6.06 -11.84 20.15
N ALA A 281 5.57 -11.85 18.91
CA ALA A 281 6.24 -11.20 17.80
C ALA A 281 6.21 -9.66 17.93
N ILE A 282 5.12 -9.10 18.46
CA ILE A 282 4.88 -7.65 18.48
C ILE A 282 5.33 -7.01 19.79
N THR A 283 5.24 -7.69 20.94
CA THR A 283 5.80 -7.18 22.21
C THR A 283 7.32 -7.01 22.12
N THR A 284 7.97 -7.81 21.26
CA THR A 284 9.42 -7.73 21.06
C THR A 284 9.84 -6.68 20.01
N VAL A 285 8.90 -6.15 19.21
CA VAL A 285 9.08 -4.96 18.34
C VAL A 285 8.79 -3.68 19.14
N TRP A 286 8.01 -3.77 20.22
CA TRP A 286 7.53 -2.62 20.97
C TRP A 286 8.07 -2.57 22.41
N ARG A 287 9.17 -1.84 22.61
CA ARG A 287 9.45 -1.13 23.88
C ARG A 287 9.92 0.29 23.54
N SER A 288 9.03 1.26 23.84
CA SER A 288 9.11 2.74 23.81
C SER A 288 10.21 3.46 22.97
N PRO A 289 9.81 4.24 21.94
CA PRO A 289 10.67 5.21 21.24
C PRO A 289 11.01 6.50 22.02
N ARG A 290 10.66 6.64 23.31
CA ARG A 290 10.86 7.88 24.08
C ARG A 290 12.32 8.33 24.23
N ASP A 291 13.29 7.53 23.79
CA ASP A 291 14.72 7.85 23.90
C ASP A 291 15.29 8.56 22.66
N TYR A 292 14.49 8.88 21.62
CA TYR A 292 14.95 9.62 20.45
C TYR A 292 14.45 11.07 20.49
N THR A 293 15.25 11.97 21.05
CA THR A 293 15.00 13.42 21.05
C THR A 293 15.34 14.05 19.69
N ARG A 294 14.71 15.21 19.44
CA ARG A 294 14.57 15.91 18.15
C ARG A 294 15.87 16.36 17.45
N ASP A 295 17.03 16.22 18.09
CA ASP A 295 18.31 16.73 17.59
C ASP A 295 19.27 15.67 17.02
N ASP A 296 18.88 14.39 17.03
CA ASP A 296 19.70 13.29 16.49
C ASP A 296 19.48 13.05 14.98
N VAL A 297 19.51 14.12 14.17
CA VAL A 297 19.68 14.00 12.70
C VAL A 297 21.17 13.81 12.37
N LYS A 298 21.80 12.84 13.05
CA LYS A 298 22.97 12.14 12.53
C LYS A 298 22.56 10.69 12.43
N ILE A 299 22.15 10.28 11.23
CA ILE A 299 21.86 8.87 10.91
C ILE A 299 23.08 8.05 11.38
N PRO A 300 22.97 7.26 12.46
CA PRO A 300 24.15 6.64 13.05
C PRO A 300 24.70 5.60 12.06
N LYS A 301 26.02 5.66 11.78
CA LYS A 301 26.74 4.72 10.89
C LYS A 301 26.63 3.24 11.32
N HIS A 302 26.01 2.96 12.46
CA HIS A 302 25.94 1.65 13.11
C HIS A 302 24.51 1.10 13.25
N LEU A 303 23.48 1.80 12.74
CA LEU A 303 22.07 1.42 12.97
C LEU A 303 21.57 0.22 12.14
N PHE A 304 22.38 -0.30 11.21
CA PHE A 304 22.00 -1.43 10.35
C PHE A 304 22.76 -2.71 10.74
N ALA A 305 22.67 -3.12 12.01
CA ALA A 305 23.02 -4.49 12.37
C ALA A 305 21.88 -5.41 11.93
N PHE A 306 22.03 -6.01 10.75
CA PHE A 306 21.09 -6.99 10.21
C PHE A 306 21.07 -8.23 11.12
N SER A 307 19.95 -8.47 11.79
CA SER A 307 19.50 -9.83 12.11
C SER A 307 18.28 -10.07 11.25
N SER A 308 18.49 -10.37 9.97
CA SER A 308 17.41 -10.91 9.15
C SER A 308 17.13 -12.32 9.62
N ARG A 309 16.13 -12.47 10.49
CA ARG A 309 15.37 -13.71 10.50
C ARG A 309 14.21 -13.49 9.56
N ILE A 310 14.24 -14.27 8.51
CA ILE A 310 13.19 -14.30 7.51
C ILE A 310 12.18 -15.33 8.00
N PHE A 311 10.93 -14.89 8.11
CA PHE A 311 9.83 -15.74 8.52
C PHE A 311 9.11 -16.24 7.27
N SER A 312 8.70 -17.50 7.30
CA SER A 312 7.82 -18.13 6.31
C SER A 312 6.75 -18.87 7.08
N ALA A 313 5.49 -18.51 6.88
CA ALA A 313 4.33 -19.18 7.43
C ALA A 313 3.47 -19.70 6.27
N SER A 314 2.96 -20.94 6.38
CA SER A 314 2.08 -21.57 5.38
C SER A 314 0.80 -22.04 6.08
N LEU A 315 -0.35 -21.69 5.51
CA LEU A 315 -1.66 -22.18 5.96
C LEU A 315 -1.88 -23.61 5.48
N ASN A 316 -1.81 -24.60 6.36
CA ASN A 316 -2.25 -25.97 6.07
C ASN A 316 -3.76 -26.11 6.33
N SER A 317 -4.39 -27.07 5.64
CA SER A 317 -5.84 -27.31 5.59
C SER A 317 -6.48 -27.47 6.97
N ILE A 318 -7.62 -26.79 7.17
CA ILE A 318 -8.49 -26.95 8.33
C ILE A 318 -9.07 -28.39 8.29
N PRO A 319 -8.94 -29.22 9.34
CA PRO A 319 -9.69 -30.47 9.42
C PRO A 319 -11.19 -30.15 9.43
N GLN A 320 -11.96 -30.78 8.54
CA GLN A 320 -13.41 -30.65 8.57
C GLN A 320 -13.92 -31.11 9.93
N ILE A 321 -14.52 -30.18 10.68
CA ILE A 321 -15.28 -30.50 11.89
C ILE A 321 -16.51 -31.30 11.40
N PRO A 322 -16.74 -32.52 11.89
CA PRO A 322 -17.95 -33.25 11.53
C PRO A 322 -19.16 -32.43 11.95
N ALA A 323 -20.13 -32.31 11.05
CA ALA A 323 -21.41 -31.69 11.37
C ALA A 323 -22.02 -32.44 12.55
N ILE A 324 -22.12 -31.76 13.69
CA ILE A 324 -22.91 -32.22 14.82
C ILE A 324 -24.36 -31.90 14.45
N PHE A 325 -25.13 -32.94 14.16
CA PHE A 325 -26.59 -32.96 14.32
C PHE A 325 -26.91 -33.77 15.57
#